data_AF-A0A924VN05-F1
#
_entry.id   AF-A0A924VN05-F1
#
_cell.length_a   1.000
_cell.length_b   1.000
_cell.length_c   1.000
_cell.angle_alpha   90.00
_cell.angle_beta   90.00
_cell.angle_gamma   90.00
#
_symmetry.space_group_name_H-M   'P 1'
#
loop_
_entity.id
_entity.type
_entity.pdbx_description
1 polymer ?
#
loop_
_entity_poly.entity_id
_entity_poly.type
_entity_poly.pdbx_seq_one_letter_code
_entity_poly.pdbx_strand_id
1 'polypeptide(L)'
;MIMVKKKSQAKHLSHNKTHILVKKSIASYAVLVFVLFFTTALAGHALYDLALTRHNHTRLEHIQNVYTKLDLGSAYKVAKYNVFGDKRVYSWDSDRTSSSSIEYGHNDTPSNTRAELTKKIEKAGYVKVGSAYEESTSPQDYFKNADDTYIRLSVTSRYIQDNLTYGNLVDGDSLIGHKDEAPTYVTVKVNLDDNNE
;
A
#
# COMPACT_ATOMS: atom_id res chain seq x y z
N MET A 1 -42.42 76.80 -31.76
CA MET A 1 -41.73 75.66 -31.11
C MET A 1 -41.71 74.51 -32.10
N ILE A 2 -40.59 74.32 -32.83
CA ILE A 2 -40.47 73.31 -33.90
C ILE A 2 -39.87 72.05 -33.29
N MET A 3 -40.64 70.96 -33.27
CA MET A 3 -40.26 69.68 -32.66
C MET A 3 -39.44 68.86 -33.66
N VAL A 4 -38.14 68.74 -33.42
CA VAL A 4 -37.23 67.92 -34.24
C VAL A 4 -37.46 66.45 -33.93
N LYS A 5 -37.99 65.67 -34.87
CA LYS A 5 -38.08 64.21 -34.76
C LYS A 5 -36.66 63.61 -34.82
N LYS A 6 -36.24 63.00 -33.71
CA LYS A 6 -34.99 62.23 -33.60
C LYS A 6 -35.11 60.98 -34.48
N LYS A 7 -34.31 60.88 -35.57
CA LYS A 7 -34.22 59.67 -36.39
C LYS A 7 -33.66 58.53 -35.53
N SER A 8 -34.49 57.53 -35.24
CA SER A 8 -34.05 56.26 -34.67
C SER A 8 -33.23 55.51 -35.73
N GLN A 9 -31.92 55.36 -35.52
CA GLN A 9 -31.10 54.46 -36.33
C GLN A 9 -31.41 53.02 -35.90
N ALA A 10 -32.23 52.33 -36.69
CA ALA A 10 -32.36 50.89 -36.58
C ALA A 10 -30.99 50.25 -36.88
N LYS A 11 -30.41 49.56 -35.88
CA LYS A 11 -29.20 48.74 -36.09
C LYS A 11 -29.52 47.72 -37.18
N HIS A 12 -28.85 47.84 -38.32
CA HIS A 12 -28.97 46.90 -39.43
C HIS A 12 -28.33 45.56 -39.04
N LEU A 13 -29.10 44.70 -38.38
CA LEU A 13 -28.74 43.30 -38.14
C LEU A 13 -28.85 42.56 -39.48
N SER A 14 -27.73 42.48 -40.19
CA SER A 14 -27.58 41.68 -41.39
C SER A 14 -27.83 40.20 -41.07
N HIS A 15 -29.03 39.71 -41.37
CA HIS A 15 -29.38 38.29 -41.37
C HIS A 15 -28.88 37.61 -42.66
N ASN A 16 -27.56 37.64 -42.88
CA ASN A 16 -26.99 36.94 -44.03
C ASN A 16 -26.84 35.44 -43.68
N LYS A 17 -27.51 34.55 -44.42
CA LYS A 17 -27.52 33.09 -44.16
C LYS A 17 -26.11 32.50 -44.06
N THR A 18 -25.15 33.09 -44.78
CA THR A 18 -23.72 32.74 -44.77
C THR A 18 -23.07 32.95 -43.39
N HIS A 19 -23.40 34.05 -42.69
CA HIS A 19 -22.87 34.32 -41.34
C HIS A 19 -23.40 33.33 -40.29
N ILE A 20 -24.64 32.86 -40.46
CA ILE A 20 -25.23 31.86 -39.57
C ILE A 20 -24.57 30.49 -39.81
N LEU A 21 -24.28 30.15 -41.07
CA LEU A 21 -23.64 28.89 -41.45
C LEU A 21 -22.19 28.81 -40.95
N VAL A 22 -21.43 29.91 -41.08
CA VAL A 22 -20.05 30.03 -40.54
C VAL A 22 -20.03 30.00 -39.00
N LYS A 23 -20.99 30.64 -38.32
CA LYS A 23 -21.07 30.56 -36.85
C LYS A 23 -21.40 29.14 -36.36
N LYS A 24 -22.29 28.42 -37.06
CA LYS A 24 -22.63 27.03 -36.75
C LYS A 24 -21.48 26.06 -37.02
N SER A 25 -20.71 26.28 -38.08
CA SER A 25 -19.53 25.44 -38.38
C SER A 25 -18.41 25.65 -37.36
N ILE A 26 -18.16 26.89 -36.91
CA ILE A 26 -17.21 27.19 -35.82
C ILE A 26 -17.65 26.51 -34.52
N ALA A 27 -18.93 26.62 -34.15
CA ALA A 27 -19.46 25.95 -32.96
C ALA A 27 -19.33 24.42 -33.05
N SER A 28 -19.61 23.84 -34.23
CA SER A 28 -19.45 22.39 -34.45
C SER A 28 -17.99 21.95 -34.33
N TYR A 29 -17.05 22.74 -34.87
CA TYR A 29 -15.62 22.50 -34.71
C TYR A 29 -15.17 22.59 -33.25
N ALA A 30 -15.64 23.60 -32.52
CA ALA A 30 -15.32 23.75 -31.10
C ALA A 30 -15.82 22.55 -30.27
N VAL A 31 -17.04 22.06 -30.56
CA VAL A 31 -17.58 20.84 -29.93
C VAL A 31 -16.73 19.62 -30.30
N LEU A 32 -16.36 19.45 -31.57
CA LEU A 32 -15.51 18.34 -32.01
C LEU A 32 -14.14 18.34 -31.31
N VAL A 33 -13.48 19.51 -31.23
CA VAL A 33 -12.20 19.65 -30.54
C VAL A 33 -12.34 19.35 -29.06
N PHE A 34 -13.40 19.84 -28.41
CA PHE A 34 -13.68 19.55 -27.01
C PHE A 34 -13.91 18.05 -26.77
N VAL A 35 -14.74 17.41 -27.60
CA VAL A 35 -15.00 15.97 -27.52
C VAL A 35 -13.70 15.20 -27.71
N LEU A 36 -12.91 15.55 -28.72
CA LEU A 36 -11.64 14.86 -29.01
C LEU A 36 -10.63 15.03 -27.88
N PHE A 37 -10.52 16.22 -27.30
CA PHE A 37 -9.70 16.46 -26.11
C PHE A 37 -10.17 15.61 -24.93
N PHE A 38 -11.48 15.61 -24.65
CA PHE A 38 -12.07 14.89 -23.53
C PHE A 38 -11.91 13.37 -23.68
N THR A 39 -12.15 12.81 -24.88
CA THR A 39 -11.93 11.39 -25.15
C THR A 39 -10.47 11.01 -25.04
N THR A 40 -9.55 11.87 -25.47
CA THR A 40 -8.10 11.61 -25.36
C THR A 40 -7.66 11.64 -23.90
N ALA A 41 -8.16 12.60 -23.10
CA ALA A 41 -7.88 12.68 -21.68
C ALA A 41 -8.42 11.46 -20.91
N LEU A 42 -9.66 11.05 -21.18
CA LEU A 42 -10.25 9.84 -20.59
C LEU A 42 -9.49 8.57 -20.97
N ALA A 43 -9.11 8.43 -22.25
CA ALA A 43 -8.32 7.30 -22.70
C ALA A 43 -6.95 7.25 -22.02
N GLY A 44 -6.28 8.40 -21.90
CA GLY A 44 -5.01 8.51 -21.18
C GLY A 44 -5.12 8.14 -19.70
N HIS A 45 -6.17 8.63 -19.03
CA HIS A 45 -6.42 8.29 -17.63
C HIS A 45 -6.72 6.80 -17.45
N ALA A 46 -7.55 6.20 -18.31
CA ALA A 46 -7.85 4.78 -18.26
C ALA A 46 -6.61 3.90 -18.48
N LEU A 47 -5.71 4.29 -19.39
CA LEU A 47 -4.43 3.60 -19.60
C LEU A 47 -3.52 3.70 -18.38
N TYR A 48 -3.48 4.86 -17.73
CA TYR A 48 -2.72 5.06 -16.50
C TYR A 48 -3.25 4.18 -15.36
N ASP A 49 -4.57 4.18 -15.13
CA ASP A 49 -5.19 3.37 -14.08
C ASP A 49 -5.01 1.87 -14.32
N LEU A 50 -5.08 1.44 -15.58
CA LEU A 50 -4.81 0.05 -15.96
C LEU A 50 -3.35 -0.32 -15.66
N ALA A 51 -2.40 0.53 -16.03
CA ALA A 51 -0.98 0.30 -15.77
C ALA A 51 -0.68 0.24 -14.26
N LEU A 52 -1.25 1.17 -13.48
CA LEU A 52 -1.12 1.22 -12.04
C LEU A 52 -1.74 -0.03 -11.37
N THR A 53 -2.95 -0.41 -11.77
CA THR A 53 -3.64 -1.59 -11.24
C THR A 53 -2.84 -2.86 -11.53
N ARG A 54 -2.33 -3.00 -12.76
CA ARG A 54 -1.48 -4.14 -13.14
C ARG A 54 -0.20 -4.18 -12.32
N HIS A 55 0.46 -3.05 -12.13
CA HIS A 55 1.68 -2.95 -11.33
C HIS A 55 1.42 -3.37 -9.87
N ASN A 56 0.35 -2.84 -9.25
CA ASN A 56 -0.04 -3.19 -7.90
C ASN A 56 -0.40 -4.69 -7.78
N HIS A 57 -1.05 -5.26 -8.80
CA HIS A 57 -1.36 -6.69 -8.82
C HIS A 57 -0.10 -7.56 -8.85
N THR A 58 0.86 -7.26 -9.73
CA THR A 58 2.14 -7.98 -9.80
C THR A 58 2.92 -7.88 -8.48
N ARG A 59 2.90 -6.71 -7.82
CA ARG A 59 3.52 -6.54 -6.50
C ARG A 59 2.82 -7.39 -5.44
N LEU A 60 1.49 -7.41 -5.43
CA LEU A 60 0.71 -8.24 -4.52
C LEU A 60 1.05 -9.73 -4.70
N GLU A 61 1.06 -10.22 -5.94
CA GLU A 61 1.44 -11.60 -6.26
C GLU A 61 2.86 -11.92 -5.77
N HIS A 62 3.81 -11.01 -5.96
CA HIS A 62 5.17 -11.19 -5.47
C HIS A 62 5.19 -11.35 -3.94
N ILE A 63 4.53 -10.45 -3.20
CA ILE A 63 4.46 -10.52 -1.73
C ILE A 63 3.79 -11.81 -1.26
N GLN A 64 2.69 -12.21 -1.89
CA GLN A 64 2.00 -13.47 -1.57
C GLN A 64 2.87 -14.70 -1.84
N ASN A 65 3.67 -14.66 -2.91
CA ASN A 65 4.64 -15.70 -3.23
C ASN A 65 5.74 -15.80 -2.16
N VAL A 66 6.19 -14.67 -1.58
CA VAL A 66 7.12 -14.69 -0.44
C VAL A 66 6.53 -15.48 0.72
N TYR A 67 5.32 -15.14 1.17
CA TYR A 67 4.67 -15.86 2.27
C TYR A 67 4.42 -17.34 1.97
N THR A 68 4.07 -17.66 0.72
CA THR A 68 3.86 -19.05 0.29
C THR A 68 5.17 -19.85 0.32
N LYS A 69 6.28 -19.25 -0.14
CA LYS A 69 7.60 -19.88 -0.16
C LYS A 69 8.19 -20.14 1.23
N LEU A 70 7.78 -19.37 2.24
CA LEU A 70 8.18 -19.64 3.62
C LEU A 70 7.68 -20.99 4.13
N ASP A 71 6.61 -21.54 3.53
CA ASP A 71 6.10 -22.90 3.80
C ASP A 71 5.93 -23.17 5.32
N LEU A 72 5.17 -22.29 5.97
CA LEU A 72 5.00 -22.35 7.43
C LEU A 72 4.23 -23.60 7.88
N GLY A 73 3.37 -24.16 7.02
CA GLY A 73 2.59 -25.36 7.30
C GLY A 73 1.38 -25.11 8.23
N SER A 74 0.64 -26.17 8.55
CA SER A 74 -0.64 -26.08 9.27
C SER A 74 -0.53 -25.76 10.76
N ALA A 75 0.68 -25.83 11.33
CA ALA A 75 0.96 -25.54 12.73
C ALA A 75 0.94 -24.03 13.05
N TYR A 76 1.08 -23.17 12.04
CA TYR A 76 0.94 -21.73 12.17
C TYR A 76 -0.49 -21.32 11.83
N LYS A 77 -1.15 -20.58 12.73
CA LYS A 77 -2.51 -20.09 12.53
C LYS A 77 -2.50 -18.59 12.30
N VAL A 78 -3.08 -18.13 11.19
CA VAL A 78 -3.17 -16.69 10.89
C VAL A 78 -4.04 -16.01 11.94
N ALA A 79 -3.46 -15.04 12.65
CA ALA A 79 -4.14 -14.16 13.59
C ALA A 79 -4.59 -12.86 12.90
N LYS A 80 -3.74 -12.30 12.03
CA LYS A 80 -4.04 -11.08 11.27
C LYS A 80 -3.39 -11.13 9.90
N TYR A 81 -4.09 -10.59 8.90
CA TYR A 81 -3.66 -10.57 7.51
C TYR A 81 -3.79 -9.16 6.94
N ASN A 82 -2.66 -8.54 6.61
CA ASN A 82 -2.60 -7.22 6.00
C ASN A 82 -1.59 -7.23 4.85
N VAL A 83 -2.00 -7.80 3.72
CA VAL A 83 -1.17 -7.93 2.53
C VAL A 83 -1.78 -7.09 1.41
N PHE A 84 -0.95 -6.26 0.78
CA PHE A 84 -1.36 -5.32 -0.24
C PHE A 84 -0.23 -5.09 -1.26
N GLY A 85 -0.59 -4.74 -2.50
CA GLY A 85 0.37 -4.53 -3.57
C GLY A 85 0.71 -3.06 -3.84
N ASP A 86 -0.17 -2.14 -3.42
CA ASP A 86 0.04 -0.71 -3.57
C ASP A 86 1.12 -0.20 -2.61
N LYS A 87 1.98 0.71 -3.06
CA LYS A 87 2.98 1.34 -2.19
C LYS A 87 2.30 2.34 -1.27
N ARG A 88 2.40 2.13 0.05
CA ARG A 88 1.79 2.98 1.08
C ARG A 88 2.88 3.70 1.85
N VAL A 89 2.88 5.03 1.82
CA VAL A 89 3.82 5.86 2.58
C VAL A 89 3.22 6.28 3.91
N TYR A 90 4.07 6.51 4.92
CA TYR A 90 3.60 7.06 6.18
C TYR A 90 3.15 8.50 5.99
N SER A 91 2.03 8.88 6.62
CA SER A 91 1.49 10.24 6.51
C SER A 91 2.43 11.31 7.09
N TRP A 92 3.33 10.91 7.98
CA TRP A 92 4.29 11.78 8.68
C TRP A 92 5.73 11.68 8.15
N ASP A 93 6.02 10.71 7.26
CA ASP A 93 7.33 10.53 6.64
C ASP A 93 7.17 9.85 5.27
N SER A 94 7.34 10.61 4.19
CA SER A 94 7.19 10.12 2.82
C SER A 94 8.31 9.20 2.37
N ASP A 95 9.43 9.17 3.10
CA ASP A 95 10.59 8.33 2.79
C ASP A 95 10.44 6.91 3.40
N ARG A 96 9.40 6.70 4.21
CA ARG A 96 9.07 5.40 4.83
C ARG A 96 7.85 4.78 4.20
N THR A 97 7.86 3.45 4.11
CA THR A 97 6.78 2.68 3.50
C THR A 97 6.22 1.65 4.46
N SER A 98 4.90 1.52 4.48
CA SER A 98 4.23 0.47 5.26
C SER A 98 4.50 -0.87 4.61
N SER A 99 4.99 -1.83 5.39
CA SER A 99 5.19 -3.20 4.92
C SER A 99 3.88 -3.98 4.91
N SER A 100 3.76 -4.95 4.00
CA SER A 100 2.73 -5.99 4.13
C SER A 100 3.06 -6.88 5.31
N SER A 101 2.07 -7.32 6.09
CA SER A 101 2.29 -8.18 7.26
C SER A 101 1.30 -9.33 7.34
N ILE A 102 1.77 -10.48 7.81
CA ILE A 102 0.92 -11.54 8.33
C ILE A 102 1.41 -11.88 9.74
N GLU A 103 0.46 -11.94 10.66
CA GLU A 103 0.69 -12.27 12.06
C GLU A 103 0.12 -13.66 12.34
N TYR A 104 0.87 -14.51 13.04
CA TYR A 104 0.54 -15.91 13.28
C TYR A 104 0.63 -16.25 14.77
N GLY A 105 -0.23 -17.16 15.22
CA GLY A 105 -0.04 -17.91 16.46
C GLY A 105 0.62 -19.26 16.18
N HIS A 106 1.52 -19.69 17.07
CA HIS A 106 2.16 -21.00 17.01
C HIS A 106 2.37 -21.56 18.42
N ASN A 107 2.27 -22.88 18.60
CA ASN A 107 2.27 -23.51 19.92
C ASN A 107 3.65 -24.04 20.30
N ASP A 108 4.63 -23.16 20.36
CA ASP A 108 6.01 -23.42 20.78
C ASP A 108 6.59 -22.16 21.47
N THR A 109 7.82 -22.22 21.97
CA THR A 109 8.49 -21.07 22.58
C THR A 109 9.02 -20.08 21.52
N PRO A 110 9.13 -18.79 21.86
CA PRO A 110 9.73 -17.76 21.00
C PRO A 110 11.10 -18.14 20.44
N SER A 111 11.98 -18.71 21.26
CA SER A 111 13.33 -19.13 20.86
C SER A 111 13.30 -20.23 19.79
N ASN A 112 12.52 -21.30 20.02
CA ASN A 112 12.37 -22.40 19.05
C ASN A 112 11.74 -21.90 17.75
N THR A 113 10.66 -21.11 17.87
CA THR A 113 9.93 -20.56 16.73
C THR A 113 10.82 -19.62 15.90
N ARG A 114 11.60 -18.74 16.54
CA ARG A 114 12.54 -17.84 15.85
C ARG A 114 13.62 -18.62 15.11
N ALA A 115 14.17 -19.67 15.71
CA ALA A 115 15.17 -20.52 15.07
C ALA A 115 14.60 -21.31 13.89
N GLU A 116 13.39 -21.87 14.00
CA GLU A 116 12.70 -22.55 12.89
C GLU A 116 12.45 -21.58 11.73
N LEU A 117 11.84 -20.43 12.02
CA LEU A 117 11.47 -19.44 11.01
C LEU A 117 12.70 -18.87 10.30
N THR A 118 13.80 -18.63 11.04
CA THR A 118 15.08 -18.21 10.45
C THR A 118 15.53 -19.21 9.39
N LYS A 119 15.54 -20.52 9.70
CA LYS A 119 15.93 -21.56 8.74
C LYS A 119 14.98 -21.62 7.53
N LYS A 120 13.68 -21.42 7.74
CA LYS A 120 12.70 -21.38 6.64
C LYS A 120 12.91 -20.17 5.73
N ILE A 121 13.16 -19.00 6.31
CA ILE A 121 13.47 -17.76 5.57
C ILE A 121 14.77 -17.92 4.77
N GLU A 122 15.81 -18.48 5.39
CA GLU A 122 17.09 -18.76 4.71
C GLU A 122 16.93 -19.76 3.56
N LYS A 123 16.16 -20.84 3.78
CA LYS A 123 15.82 -21.83 2.73
C LYS A 123 15.05 -21.20 1.57
N ALA A 124 14.25 -20.16 1.83
CA ALA A 124 13.54 -19.40 0.80
C ALA A 124 14.45 -18.45 -0.02
N GLY A 125 15.76 -18.41 0.27
CA GLY A 125 16.75 -17.64 -0.48
C GLY A 125 17.05 -16.25 0.10
N TYR A 126 16.68 -16.00 1.35
CA TYR A 126 17.00 -14.77 2.05
C TYR A 126 18.24 -14.93 2.93
N VAL A 127 18.97 -13.85 3.16
CA VAL A 127 20.14 -13.80 4.04
C VAL A 127 19.87 -12.82 5.16
N LYS A 128 20.25 -13.16 6.40
CA LYS A 128 20.16 -12.24 7.53
C LYS A 128 21.11 -11.06 7.32
N VAL A 129 20.58 -9.84 7.36
CA VAL A 129 21.34 -8.60 7.16
C VAL A 129 21.45 -7.75 8.43
N GLY A 130 20.70 -8.08 9.47
CA GLY A 130 20.79 -7.42 10.76
C GLY A 130 19.73 -7.89 11.75
N SER A 131 19.73 -7.25 12.91
CA SER A 131 18.72 -7.41 13.95
C SER A 131 18.59 -6.14 14.77
N ALA A 132 17.49 -6.02 15.52
CA ALA A 132 17.26 -4.94 16.46
C ALA A 132 16.58 -5.46 17.73
N TYR A 133 16.76 -4.73 18.82
CA TYR A 133 16.08 -4.99 20.10
C TYR A 133 16.28 -6.42 20.63
N GLU A 134 17.46 -7.02 20.44
CA GLU A 134 17.78 -8.42 20.81
C GLU A 134 17.44 -8.75 22.28
N GLU A 135 17.70 -7.81 23.20
CA GLU A 135 17.44 -7.96 24.65
C GLU A 135 16.04 -7.51 25.08
N SER A 136 15.16 -7.20 24.12
CA SER A 136 13.79 -6.76 24.41
C SER A 136 12.80 -7.94 24.46
N THR A 137 11.56 -7.62 24.82
CA THR A 137 10.41 -8.52 24.77
C THR A 137 9.96 -8.87 23.35
N SER A 138 10.47 -8.18 22.32
CA SER A 138 10.13 -8.38 20.92
C SER A 138 11.35 -8.11 20.02
N PRO A 139 12.33 -9.02 20.01
CA PRO A 139 13.48 -8.90 19.12
C PRO A 139 13.04 -8.97 17.65
N GLN A 140 13.78 -8.28 16.79
CA GLN A 140 13.51 -8.23 15.36
C GLN A 140 14.73 -8.70 14.57
N ASP A 141 14.49 -9.57 13.60
CA ASP A 141 15.49 -9.99 12.62
C ASP A 141 15.15 -9.44 11.24
N TYR A 142 16.18 -9.00 10.52
CA TYR A 142 16.06 -8.47 9.17
C TYR A 142 16.76 -9.40 8.18
N PHE A 143 16.04 -9.74 7.12
CA PHE A 143 16.52 -10.59 6.05
C PHE A 143 16.30 -9.93 4.69
N LYS A 144 17.16 -10.26 3.73
CA LYS A 144 17.13 -9.70 2.37
C LYS A 144 17.46 -10.77 1.34
N ASN A 145 16.78 -10.78 0.19
CA ASN A 145 17.13 -11.66 -0.94
C ASN A 145 17.88 -10.87 -2.04
N ALA A 146 18.22 -11.57 -3.14
CA ALA A 146 18.91 -10.97 -4.29
C ALA A 146 18.07 -9.93 -5.07
N ASP A 147 16.75 -9.98 -4.94
CA ASP A 147 15.80 -9.07 -5.59
C ASP A 147 15.50 -7.82 -4.73
N ASP A 148 16.36 -7.52 -3.75
CA ASP A 148 16.18 -6.44 -2.77
C ASP A 148 14.85 -6.50 -1.98
N THR A 149 14.22 -7.68 -1.89
CA THR A 149 13.05 -7.90 -1.05
C THR A 149 13.48 -8.15 0.39
N TYR A 150 12.83 -7.47 1.34
CA TYR A 150 13.12 -7.55 2.76
C TYR A 150 12.04 -8.32 3.51
N ILE A 151 12.48 -9.14 4.47
CA ILE A 151 11.63 -9.78 5.47
C ILE A 151 12.07 -9.27 6.84
N ARG A 152 11.10 -8.81 7.64
CA ARG A 152 11.28 -8.51 9.05
C ARG A 152 10.50 -9.51 9.87
N LEU A 153 11.22 -10.27 10.69
CA LEU A 153 10.66 -11.26 11.58
C LEU A 153 10.68 -10.73 13.02
N SER A 154 9.54 -10.79 13.68
CA SER A 154 9.44 -10.58 15.13
C SER A 154 8.70 -11.78 15.73
N VAL A 155 9.24 -12.31 16.81
CA VAL A 155 8.64 -13.42 17.56
C VAL A 155 8.61 -13.02 19.03
N THR A 156 7.43 -13.09 19.62
CA THR A 156 7.20 -12.79 21.03
C THR A 156 6.32 -13.86 21.66
N SER A 157 6.26 -13.92 22.98
CA SER A 157 5.31 -14.79 23.66
C SER A 157 3.91 -14.20 23.53
N ARG A 158 2.90 -15.08 23.51
CA ARG A 158 1.51 -14.65 23.57
C ARG A 158 1.23 -13.84 24.82
N TYR A 159 1.85 -14.20 25.95
CA TYR A 159 1.70 -13.44 27.20
C TYR A 159 2.07 -11.97 27.01
N ILE A 160 3.22 -11.69 26.41
CA ILE A 160 3.65 -10.32 26.10
C ILE A 160 2.68 -9.65 25.13
N GLN A 161 2.32 -10.34 24.04
CA GLN A 161 1.40 -9.77 23.05
C GLN A 161 0.04 -9.40 23.65
N ASP A 162 -0.52 -10.27 24.51
CA ASP A 162 -1.80 -10.05 25.17
C ASP A 162 -1.70 -8.86 26.15
N ASN A 163 -0.61 -8.74 26.91
CA ASN A 163 -0.37 -7.58 27.79
C ASN A 163 -0.23 -6.27 27.00
N LEU A 164 0.44 -6.29 25.84
CA LEU A 164 0.54 -5.11 24.96
C LEU A 164 -0.81 -4.72 24.34
N THR A 165 -1.68 -5.69 24.10
CA THR A 165 -2.97 -5.48 23.40
C THR A 165 -4.08 -5.07 24.37
N TYR A 166 -4.14 -5.70 25.54
CA TYR A 166 -5.25 -5.55 26.49
C TYR A 166 -4.87 -4.82 27.78
N GLY A 167 -3.60 -4.45 27.96
CA GLY A 167 -3.05 -3.91 29.20
C GLY A 167 -2.57 -5.01 30.14
N ASN A 168 -1.96 -4.61 31.26
CA ASN A 168 -1.36 -5.53 32.21
C ASN A 168 -2.39 -6.55 32.73
N LEU A 169 -2.14 -7.83 32.47
CA LEU A 169 -2.99 -8.93 32.94
C LEU A 169 -2.77 -9.21 34.43
N VAL A 170 -1.56 -8.94 34.93
CA VAL A 170 -1.14 -9.11 36.32
C VAL A 170 -0.28 -7.91 36.73
N ASP A 171 -0.67 -7.22 37.80
CA ASP A 171 0.08 -6.05 38.30
C ASP A 171 1.43 -6.44 38.91
N GLY A 172 2.49 -5.75 38.50
CA GLY A 172 3.84 -5.90 39.07
C GLY A 172 4.68 -7.03 38.47
N ASP A 173 4.15 -7.81 37.54
CA ASP A 173 4.91 -8.86 36.87
C ASP A 173 5.76 -8.32 35.71
N SER A 174 6.99 -8.81 35.58
CA SER A 174 7.94 -8.27 34.60
C SER A 174 7.81 -8.99 33.26
N LEU A 175 7.37 -8.28 32.21
CA LEU A 175 7.19 -8.86 30.87
C LEU A 175 8.43 -9.57 30.32
N ILE A 176 9.64 -9.11 30.70
CA ILE A 176 10.89 -9.73 30.23
C ILE A 176 11.08 -11.15 30.77
N GLY A 177 10.52 -11.47 31.95
CA GLY A 177 10.53 -12.81 32.52
C GLY A 177 9.75 -13.83 31.70
N HIS A 178 8.75 -13.36 30.95
CA HIS A 178 7.86 -14.17 30.11
C HIS A 178 8.25 -14.16 28.62
N LYS A 179 9.46 -13.67 28.28
CA LYS A 179 9.89 -13.47 26.90
C LYS A 179 10.05 -14.73 26.07
N ASP A 180 10.14 -15.89 26.71
CA ASP A 180 10.30 -17.19 26.05
C ASP A 180 9.17 -18.20 26.40
N GLU A 181 8.05 -17.71 26.92
CA GLU A 181 6.90 -18.58 27.22
C GLU A 181 6.11 -18.95 25.96
N ALA A 182 5.70 -20.21 25.88
CA ALA A 182 4.76 -20.67 24.88
C ALA A 182 3.31 -20.31 25.30
N PRO A 183 2.38 -20.10 24.34
CA PRO A 183 2.56 -20.14 22.89
C PRO A 183 3.15 -18.84 22.34
N THR A 184 3.58 -18.84 21.08
CA THR A 184 4.17 -17.69 20.39
C THR A 184 3.17 -16.88 19.58
N TYR A 185 3.50 -15.60 19.46
CA TYR A 185 2.96 -14.66 18.49
C TYR A 185 4.07 -14.23 17.55
N VAL A 186 3.85 -14.42 16.25
CA VAL A 186 4.83 -14.19 15.19
C VAL A 186 4.31 -13.09 14.29
N THR A 187 5.14 -12.08 14.03
CA THR A 187 4.89 -11.08 12.98
C THR A 187 5.92 -11.27 11.88
N VAL A 188 5.45 -11.57 10.67
CA VAL A 188 6.28 -11.56 9.46
C VAL A 188 5.86 -10.37 8.62
N LYS A 189 6.77 -9.43 8.37
CA LYS A 189 6.56 -8.32 7.46
C LYS A 189 7.41 -8.47 6.21
N VAL A 190 6.87 -8.08 5.07
CA VAL A 190 7.52 -8.12 3.76
C VAL A 190 7.45 -6.73 3.12
N ASN A 191 8.60 -6.25 2.64
CA ASN A 191 8.70 -5.03 1.83
C ASN A 191 9.52 -5.31 0.57
N LEU A 192 9.08 -4.78 -0.58
CA LEU A 192 9.75 -4.96 -1.87
C LEU A 192 10.75 -3.84 -2.20
N ASP A 193 10.62 -2.67 -1.54
CA ASP A 193 11.30 -1.45 -1.99
C ASP A 193 12.48 -1.05 -1.08
N ASP A 194 12.33 -1.16 0.24
CA ASP A 194 13.34 -0.79 1.22
C ASP A 194 13.13 -1.47 2.59
N ASN A 195 14.08 -1.29 3.51
CA ASN A 195 13.92 -1.70 4.93
C ASN A 195 13.48 -0.53 5.83
N ASN A 196 13.03 0.59 5.25
CA ASN A 196 12.69 1.80 5.98
C ASN A 196 11.20 1.80 6.36
N GLU A 197 10.93 1.22 7.53
CA GLU A 197 9.67 1.36 8.28
C GLU A 197 9.88 2.24 9.52
#